data_AF-A0A6L6J6X4-F1
#
_entry.id   AF-A0A6L6J6X4-F1
#
_cell.length_a   1.000
_cell.length_b   1.000
_cell.length_c   1.000
_cell.angle_alpha   90.00
_cell.angle_beta   90.00
_cell.angle_gamma   90.00
#
_symmetry.space_group_name_H-M   'P 1'
#
loop_
_entity.id
_entity.type
_entity.pdbx_description
1 polymer ?
#
loop_
_entity_poly.entity_id
_entity_poly.type
_entity_poly.pdbx_seq_one_letter_code
_entity_poly.pdbx_strand_id
1 'polypeptide(L)'
;MVDSALDGTVHYEIINGAPLEILWRDSATAQGEDGRAWLSANPVDALVLTERIPLAETMEWHGTLDYATRWTELALGTNPKVKPYLYETWDNIDDAATGSTQAWRDRIVSDLKVWQKVADEVNARVPQLETPMQIIPAGLGMVRLHDAIAEGKVPRATSIRDFYEDDIHPNLPGYYYVVMIHYATLTGQSPVGLPTRFMGKYGPFPPVDKDIAAVLQQLALETVQDFQQGKLP
;
A
#
# COMPACT_ATOMS: atom_id res chain seq x y z
N MET A 1 6.79 2.58 10.21
CA MET A 1 5.70 3.58 10.26
C MET A 1 6.30 4.95 10.52
N VAL A 2 5.65 5.99 9.98
CA VAL A 2 6.20 7.34 9.76
C VAL A 2 5.47 8.30 10.70
N ASP A 3 5.83 8.30 11.98
CA ASP A 3 5.12 9.06 13.03
C ASP A 3 5.33 10.58 12.94
N SER A 4 6.07 11.05 11.93
CA SER A 4 6.48 12.46 11.79
C SER A 4 5.92 13.15 10.54
N ALA A 5 5.27 12.42 9.63
CA ALA A 5 4.64 13.00 8.44
C ALA A 5 3.13 13.17 8.62
N LEU A 6 2.50 12.33 9.43
CA LEU A 6 1.08 12.40 9.75
C LEU A 6 0.93 12.99 11.15
N ASP A 7 -0.02 13.90 11.32
CA ASP A 7 -0.52 14.30 12.64
C ASP A 7 -1.48 13.21 13.14
N GLY A 8 -0.91 12.04 13.49
CA GLY A 8 -1.69 10.86 13.84
C GLY A 8 -0.82 9.73 14.38
N THR A 9 -1.46 8.82 15.14
CA THR A 9 -0.82 7.60 15.65
C THR A 9 -1.13 6.46 14.70
N VAL A 10 -0.13 5.65 14.36
CA VAL A 10 -0.33 4.47 13.53
C VAL A 10 -0.21 3.22 14.38
N HIS A 11 -1.20 2.34 14.27
CA HIS A 11 -1.20 0.99 14.84
C HIS A 11 -1.11 -0.02 13.70
N TYR A 12 -0.54 -1.20 13.96
CA TYR A 12 -0.41 -2.25 12.95
C TYR A 12 -0.67 -3.62 13.54
N GLU A 13 -1.10 -4.52 12.66
CA GLU A 13 -1.14 -5.96 12.87
C GLU A 13 -0.42 -6.61 11.68
N ILE A 14 0.44 -7.60 11.93
CA ILE A 14 1.02 -8.41 10.85
C ILE A 14 1.31 -9.84 11.29
N ILE A 15 0.90 -10.80 10.46
CA ILE A 15 1.41 -12.16 10.42
C ILE A 15 2.06 -12.32 9.04
N ASN A 16 3.37 -12.55 9.00
CA ASN A 16 4.13 -12.54 7.74
C ASN A 16 3.58 -13.58 6.75
N GLY A 17 3.23 -13.11 5.55
CA GLY A 17 2.70 -13.96 4.47
C GLY A 17 1.28 -14.50 4.71
N ALA A 18 0.57 -14.00 5.73
CA ALA A 18 -0.79 -14.42 6.02
C ALA A 18 -1.83 -13.66 5.16
N PRO A 19 -2.86 -14.35 4.63
CA PRO A 19 -4.01 -13.68 4.04
C PRO A 19 -4.90 -13.04 5.12
N LEU A 20 -5.82 -12.16 4.70
CA LEU A 20 -6.77 -11.47 5.59
C LEU A 20 -7.59 -12.43 6.47
N GLU A 21 -7.89 -13.64 5.96
CA GLU A 21 -8.49 -14.71 6.74
C GLU A 21 -7.68 -15.06 7.99
N ILE A 22 -6.39 -15.29 7.82
CA ILE A 22 -5.52 -15.77 8.90
C ILE A 22 -5.23 -14.63 9.87
N LEU A 23 -5.04 -13.40 9.38
CA LEU A 23 -5.02 -12.21 10.22
C LEU A 23 -6.28 -12.13 11.10
N TRP A 24 -7.47 -12.37 10.54
CA TRP A 24 -8.71 -12.34 11.32
C TRP A 24 -8.81 -13.47 12.35
N ARG A 25 -8.49 -14.70 11.96
CA ARG A 25 -8.67 -15.89 12.78
C ARG A 25 -7.65 -15.97 13.91
N ASP A 26 -6.42 -15.59 13.61
CA ASP A 26 -5.25 -15.75 14.47
C ASP A 26 -4.68 -14.39 14.94
N SER A 27 -5.48 -13.33 14.87
CA SER A 27 -5.13 -11.93 15.24
C SER A 27 -4.36 -11.82 16.56
N ALA A 28 -4.73 -12.61 17.58
CA ALA A 28 -4.05 -12.65 18.87
C ALA A 28 -2.58 -13.10 18.85
N THR A 29 -2.12 -13.69 17.74
CA THR A 29 -0.74 -14.16 17.54
C THR A 29 0.09 -13.23 16.65
N ALA A 30 -0.52 -12.18 16.11
CA ALA A 30 0.13 -11.24 15.23
C ALA A 30 1.20 -10.40 15.93
N GLN A 31 2.14 -9.87 15.15
CA GLN A 31 3.02 -8.81 15.61
C GLN A 31 2.25 -7.48 15.60
N GLY A 32 2.47 -6.65 16.62
CA GLY A 32 1.74 -5.39 16.77
C GLY A 32 0.56 -5.58 17.73
N GLU A 33 -0.61 -5.08 17.34
CA GLU A 33 -1.86 -5.25 18.09
C GLU A 33 -2.56 -6.58 17.72
N ASP A 34 -3.35 -7.15 18.64
CA ASP A 34 -4.45 -8.06 18.26
C ASP A 34 -5.52 -7.16 17.63
N GLY A 35 -5.43 -6.91 16.32
CA GLY A 35 -6.26 -5.95 15.62
C GLY A 35 -7.76 -6.24 15.75
N ARG A 36 -8.17 -7.51 15.86
CA ARG A 36 -9.59 -7.84 16.05
C ARG A 36 -10.09 -7.40 17.42
N ALA A 37 -9.35 -7.70 18.49
CA ALA A 37 -9.70 -7.24 19.82
C ALA A 37 -9.53 -5.72 19.97
N TRP A 38 -8.46 -5.17 19.39
CA TRP A 38 -8.06 -3.77 19.52
C TRP A 38 -9.02 -2.84 18.78
N LEU A 39 -9.38 -3.12 17.51
CA LEU A 39 -10.34 -2.31 16.74
C LEU A 39 -11.75 -2.32 17.33
N SER A 40 -12.10 -3.37 18.08
CA SER A 40 -13.39 -3.45 18.80
C SER A 40 -13.52 -2.43 19.93
N ALA A 41 -12.40 -1.91 20.44
CA ALA A 41 -12.34 -0.99 21.57
C ALA A 41 -11.75 0.38 21.23
N ASN A 42 -11.07 0.51 20.10
CA ASN A 42 -10.34 1.71 19.72
C ASN A 42 -10.80 2.17 18.32
N PRO A 43 -11.53 3.30 18.21
CA PRO A 43 -11.92 3.84 16.92
C PRO A 43 -10.70 4.34 16.14
N VAL A 44 -10.72 4.15 14.82
CA VAL A 44 -9.69 4.65 13.90
C VAL A 44 -10.34 5.53 12.83
N ASP A 45 -9.63 6.57 12.38
CA ASP A 45 -10.09 7.43 11.28
C ASP A 45 -9.88 6.76 9.91
N ALA A 46 -8.83 5.93 9.79
CA ALA A 46 -8.50 5.21 8.58
C ALA A 46 -8.17 3.75 8.90
N LEU A 47 -8.70 2.82 8.11
CA LEU A 47 -8.35 1.41 8.12
C LEU A 47 -7.62 1.09 6.82
N VAL A 48 -6.37 0.67 6.88
CA VAL A 48 -5.60 0.25 5.69
C VAL A 48 -5.44 -1.27 5.72
N LEU A 49 -5.98 -1.95 4.71
CA LEU A 49 -5.87 -3.40 4.51
C LEU A 49 -4.99 -3.68 3.30
N THR A 50 -4.20 -4.74 3.34
CA THR A 50 -3.63 -5.36 2.14
C THR A 50 -3.89 -6.85 2.21
N GLU A 51 -4.11 -7.48 1.06
CA GLU A 51 -4.25 -8.93 0.97
C GLU A 51 -2.90 -9.57 0.60
N ARG A 52 -2.74 -10.85 0.94
CA ARG A 52 -1.62 -11.67 0.49
C ARG A 52 -1.61 -11.77 -1.04
N ILE A 53 -0.40 -11.77 -1.59
CA ILE A 53 -0.11 -12.01 -2.99
C ILE A 53 0.45 -13.43 -3.22
N PRO A 54 0.24 -14.03 -4.41
CA PRO A 54 -0.51 -13.51 -5.56
C PRO A 54 -2.02 -13.35 -5.25
N LEU A 55 -2.61 -12.21 -5.64
CA LEU A 55 -3.97 -11.87 -5.21
C LEU A 55 -5.02 -12.82 -5.80
N ALA A 56 -4.90 -13.19 -7.08
CA ALA A 56 -5.87 -14.06 -7.74
C ALA A 56 -5.96 -15.45 -7.06
N GLU A 57 -4.81 -16.05 -6.72
CA GLU A 57 -4.75 -17.31 -5.98
C GLU A 57 -5.30 -17.12 -4.56
N THR A 58 -4.94 -16.04 -3.88
CA THR A 58 -5.45 -15.77 -2.52
C THR A 58 -6.97 -15.62 -2.51
N MET A 59 -7.55 -14.94 -3.50
CA MET A 59 -9.00 -14.80 -3.65
C MET A 59 -9.71 -16.13 -3.88
N GLU A 60 -9.07 -17.09 -4.54
CA GLU A 60 -9.64 -18.42 -4.78
C GLU A 60 -9.75 -19.24 -3.49
N TRP A 61 -8.77 -19.12 -2.59
CA TRP A 61 -8.60 -20.05 -1.47
C TRP A 61 -8.83 -19.48 -0.06
N HIS A 62 -8.81 -18.15 0.12
CA HIS A 62 -8.77 -17.52 1.45
C HIS A 62 -9.92 -16.55 1.75
N GLY A 63 -10.99 -16.55 0.94
CA GLY A 63 -12.19 -15.76 1.26
C GLY A 63 -11.94 -14.26 1.37
N THR A 64 -10.99 -13.70 0.61
CA THR A 64 -10.58 -12.29 0.63
C THR A 64 -11.75 -11.32 0.73
N LEU A 65 -12.80 -11.51 -0.06
CA LEU A 65 -13.97 -10.62 -0.07
C LEU A 65 -14.71 -10.61 1.26
N ASP A 66 -14.86 -11.77 1.90
CA ASP A 66 -15.56 -11.91 3.17
C ASP A 66 -14.74 -11.28 4.30
N TYR A 67 -13.42 -11.50 4.32
CA TYR A 67 -12.57 -10.99 5.40
C TYR A 67 -12.25 -9.50 5.25
N ALA A 68 -12.08 -8.98 4.03
CA ALA A 68 -12.00 -7.54 3.80
C ALA A 68 -13.27 -6.82 4.28
N THR A 69 -14.45 -7.42 4.02
CA THR A 69 -15.74 -6.91 4.52
C THR A 69 -15.77 -6.91 6.05
N ARG A 70 -15.41 -8.02 6.70
CA ARG A 70 -15.44 -8.15 8.17
C ARG A 70 -14.52 -7.17 8.88
N TRP A 71 -13.30 -6.98 8.39
CA TRP A 71 -12.38 -5.99 8.94
C TRP A 71 -12.93 -4.56 8.80
N THR A 72 -13.56 -4.26 7.67
CA THR A 72 -14.19 -2.96 7.42
C THR A 72 -15.40 -2.72 8.33
N GLU A 73 -16.30 -3.71 8.45
CA GLU A 73 -17.44 -3.64 9.37
C GLU A 73 -17.01 -3.48 10.83
N LEU A 74 -15.91 -4.13 11.22
CA LEU A 74 -15.37 -4.03 12.57
C LEU A 74 -14.93 -2.59 12.89
N ALA A 75 -14.17 -1.96 12.00
CA ALA A 75 -13.74 -0.57 12.19
C ALA A 75 -14.93 0.41 12.10
N LEU A 76 -15.89 0.14 11.21
CA LEU A 76 -17.11 0.93 11.10
C LEU A 76 -17.97 0.89 12.37
N GLY A 77 -18.00 -0.27 13.05
CA GLY A 77 -18.73 -0.47 14.30
C GLY A 77 -18.25 0.41 15.45
N THR A 78 -16.98 0.85 15.43
CA THR A 78 -16.43 1.77 16.45
C THR A 78 -16.32 3.21 15.96
N ASN A 79 -16.17 3.44 14.64
CA ASN A 79 -16.21 4.76 14.04
C ASN A 79 -17.06 4.78 12.76
N PRO A 80 -18.30 5.33 12.80
CA PRO A 80 -19.17 5.46 11.62
C PRO A 80 -18.57 6.27 10.46
N LYS A 81 -17.51 7.04 10.72
CA LYS A 81 -16.81 7.89 9.73
C LYS A 81 -15.48 7.31 9.27
N VAL A 82 -15.17 6.06 9.60
CA VAL A 82 -13.93 5.42 9.18
C VAL A 82 -13.79 5.47 7.67
N LYS A 83 -12.57 5.72 7.19
CA LYS A 83 -12.19 5.64 5.79
C LYS A 83 -11.43 4.34 5.54
N PRO A 84 -12.03 3.33 4.91
CA PRO A 84 -11.31 2.12 4.56
C PRO A 84 -10.47 2.33 3.30
N TYR A 85 -9.30 1.70 3.28
CA TYR A 85 -8.36 1.71 2.18
C TYR A 85 -7.86 0.30 1.90
N LEU A 86 -7.72 -0.03 0.62
CA LEU A 86 -7.06 -1.24 0.16
C LEU A 86 -5.71 -0.88 -0.47
N TYR A 87 -4.64 -1.28 0.18
CA TYR A 87 -3.27 -1.09 -0.28
C TYR A 87 -2.96 -2.09 -1.39
N GLU A 88 -2.97 -1.61 -2.63
CA GLU A 88 -2.59 -2.39 -3.81
C GLU A 88 -1.07 -2.58 -3.83
N THR A 89 -0.66 -3.84 -3.86
CA THR A 89 0.75 -4.27 -3.83
C THR A 89 1.13 -5.01 -5.12
N TRP A 90 2.38 -5.45 -5.18
CA TRP A 90 3.01 -6.12 -6.32
C TRP A 90 3.53 -7.48 -5.91
N ASP A 91 3.51 -8.44 -6.84
CA ASP A 91 4.14 -9.76 -6.67
C ASP A 91 5.67 -9.72 -6.91
N ASN A 92 6.33 -10.87 -6.76
CA ASN A 92 7.75 -11.06 -7.03
C ASN A 92 8.16 -10.49 -8.40
N ILE A 93 9.31 -9.83 -8.46
CA ILE A 93 9.97 -9.38 -9.68
C ILE A 93 10.48 -10.61 -10.43
N ASP A 94 9.97 -10.85 -11.64
CA ASP A 94 10.17 -12.08 -12.42
C ASP A 94 11.25 -11.96 -13.53
N ASP A 95 12.25 -11.10 -13.31
CA ASP A 95 13.30 -10.85 -14.29
C ASP A 95 14.38 -11.96 -14.34
N ALA A 96 14.50 -12.82 -13.33
CA ALA A 96 15.48 -13.90 -13.32
C ALA A 96 15.24 -14.89 -14.48
N ALA A 97 13.98 -15.07 -14.87
CA ALA A 97 13.59 -15.93 -15.97
C ALA A 97 13.71 -15.25 -17.35
N THR A 98 13.49 -13.94 -17.41
CA THR A 98 13.31 -13.19 -18.68
C THR A 98 14.46 -12.24 -19.01
N GLY A 99 15.29 -11.89 -18.01
CA GLY A 99 16.25 -10.80 -18.05
C GLY A 99 15.62 -9.40 -18.02
N SER A 100 14.31 -9.28 -17.79
CA SER A 100 13.58 -8.00 -17.85
C SER A 100 12.47 -7.91 -16.80
N THR A 101 12.31 -6.75 -16.18
CA THR A 101 11.24 -6.44 -15.22
C THR A 101 9.90 -6.09 -15.88
N GLN A 102 9.81 -6.17 -17.21
CA GLN A 102 8.62 -5.81 -17.97
C GLN A 102 7.40 -6.69 -17.64
N ALA A 103 7.58 -7.99 -17.46
CA ALA A 103 6.48 -8.91 -17.16
C ALA A 103 5.86 -8.60 -15.78
N TRP A 104 6.69 -8.33 -14.77
CA TRP A 104 6.28 -7.83 -13.47
C TRP A 104 5.50 -6.51 -13.56
N ARG A 105 6.02 -5.52 -14.30
CA ARG A 105 5.35 -4.23 -14.54
C ARG A 105 3.95 -4.44 -15.15
N ASP A 106 3.86 -5.23 -16.23
CA ASP A 106 2.60 -5.44 -16.93
C ASP A 106 1.60 -6.27 -16.11
N ARG A 107 2.09 -7.20 -15.27
CA ARG A 107 1.27 -7.97 -14.35
C ARG A 107 0.57 -7.06 -13.34
N ILE A 108 1.29 -6.12 -12.71
CA ILE A 108 0.70 -5.14 -11.78
C ILE A 108 -0.46 -4.39 -12.42
N VAL A 109 -0.26 -3.85 -13.63
CA VAL A 109 -1.33 -3.14 -14.36
C VAL A 109 -2.52 -4.07 -14.62
N SER A 110 -2.25 -5.32 -15.01
CA SER A 110 -3.31 -6.30 -15.30
C SER A 110 -4.09 -6.76 -14.07
N ASP A 111 -3.43 -6.81 -12.90
CA ASP A 111 -3.98 -7.25 -11.62
C ASP A 111 -4.79 -6.16 -10.91
N LEU A 112 -4.65 -4.89 -11.32
CA LEU A 112 -5.44 -3.79 -10.77
C LEU A 112 -6.95 -4.06 -10.76
N LYS A 113 -7.48 -4.74 -11.80
CA LYS A 113 -8.91 -5.11 -11.86
C LYS A 113 -9.32 -6.06 -10.73
N VAL A 114 -8.39 -6.88 -10.24
CA VAL A 114 -8.61 -7.83 -9.15
C VAL A 114 -8.63 -7.08 -7.82
N TRP A 115 -7.71 -6.13 -7.62
CA TRP A 115 -7.74 -5.20 -6.48
C TRP A 115 -9.03 -4.37 -6.46
N GLN A 116 -9.43 -3.81 -7.61
CA GLN A 116 -10.67 -3.05 -7.75
C GLN A 116 -11.91 -3.88 -7.39
N LYS A 117 -11.94 -5.16 -7.80
CA LYS A 117 -13.02 -6.07 -7.42
C LYS A 117 -13.15 -6.24 -5.91
N VAL A 118 -12.06 -6.25 -5.15
CA VAL A 118 -12.11 -6.33 -3.68
C VAL A 118 -12.69 -5.05 -3.08
N ALA A 119 -12.27 -3.88 -3.56
CA ALA A 119 -12.81 -2.60 -3.09
C ALA A 119 -14.32 -2.46 -3.43
N ASP A 120 -14.71 -2.80 -4.66
CA ASP A 120 -16.12 -2.79 -5.11
C ASP A 120 -16.98 -3.77 -4.30
N GLU A 121 -16.50 -5.02 -4.16
CA GLU A 121 -16.67 -5.94 -3.03
C GLU A 121 -17.24 -5.35 -1.74
N VAL A 122 -16.34 -4.70 -1.03
CA VAL A 122 -16.60 -4.16 0.29
C VAL A 122 -17.63 -3.04 0.22
N ASN A 123 -17.55 -2.18 -0.79
CA ASN A 123 -18.49 -1.06 -0.97
C ASN A 123 -19.93 -1.53 -1.21
N ALA A 124 -20.13 -2.61 -1.96
CA ALA A 124 -21.44 -3.19 -2.21
C ALA A 124 -22.02 -3.86 -0.95
N ARG A 125 -21.17 -4.50 -0.14
CA ARG A 125 -21.57 -5.25 1.06
C ARG A 125 -21.73 -4.37 2.30
N VAL A 126 -21.04 -3.22 2.36
CA VAL A 126 -21.07 -2.28 3.48
C VAL A 126 -21.61 -0.92 3.01
N PRO A 127 -22.88 -0.82 2.59
CA PRO A 127 -23.47 0.42 2.08
C PRO A 127 -23.60 1.53 3.13
N GLN A 128 -23.28 1.25 4.40
CA GLN A 128 -23.29 2.21 5.50
C GLN A 128 -22.03 3.09 5.54
N LEU A 129 -21.00 2.77 4.76
CA LEU A 129 -19.80 3.60 4.64
C LEU A 129 -20.14 4.98 4.10
N GLU A 130 -19.84 6.04 4.85
CA GLU A 130 -19.95 7.42 4.36
C GLU A 130 -18.93 7.69 3.24
N THR A 131 -17.73 7.10 3.35
CA THR A 131 -16.68 7.14 2.32
C THR A 131 -16.43 5.71 1.83
N PRO A 132 -16.59 5.43 0.53
CA PRO A 132 -16.31 4.09 0.00
C PRO A 132 -14.84 3.75 0.20
N MET A 133 -14.54 2.45 0.34
CA MET A 133 -13.19 1.92 0.29
C MET A 133 -12.46 2.40 -0.97
N GLN A 134 -11.29 2.99 -0.77
CA GLN A 134 -10.42 3.51 -1.82
C GLN A 134 -9.16 2.65 -1.95
N ILE A 135 -8.59 2.55 -3.15
CA ILE A 135 -7.30 1.90 -3.34
C ILE A 135 -6.16 2.89 -3.04
N ILE A 136 -5.13 2.44 -2.32
CA ILE A 136 -3.81 3.09 -2.30
C ILE A 136 -2.99 2.49 -3.44
N PRO A 137 -2.72 3.23 -4.53
CA PRO A 137 -2.22 2.69 -5.80
C PRO A 137 -0.70 2.53 -5.80
N ALA A 138 -0.17 1.77 -4.85
CA ALA A 138 1.27 1.69 -4.64
C ALA A 138 1.98 0.75 -5.63
N GLY A 139 1.33 -0.34 -6.08
CA GLY A 139 1.81 -1.13 -7.22
C GLY A 139 1.83 -0.32 -8.51
N LEU A 140 0.77 0.44 -8.81
CA LEU A 140 0.81 1.39 -9.93
C LEU A 140 1.90 2.45 -9.77
N GLY A 141 2.19 2.84 -8.52
CA GLY A 141 3.35 3.68 -8.21
C GLY A 141 4.65 3.03 -8.63
N MET A 142 4.84 1.74 -8.31
CA MET A 142 6.02 0.98 -8.72
C MET A 142 6.14 0.84 -10.24
N VAL A 143 5.03 0.72 -10.97
CA VAL A 143 4.98 0.79 -12.44
C VAL A 143 5.47 2.16 -12.93
N ARG A 144 4.96 3.26 -12.36
CA ARG A 144 5.41 4.61 -12.72
C ARG A 144 6.91 4.80 -12.45
N LEU A 145 7.42 4.28 -11.34
CA LEU A 145 8.84 4.36 -11.00
C LEU A 145 9.69 3.58 -12.01
N HIS A 146 9.27 2.37 -12.35
CA HIS A 146 9.90 1.56 -13.39
C HIS A 146 10.02 2.34 -14.72
N ASP A 147 8.92 2.93 -15.17
CA ASP A 147 8.88 3.66 -16.44
C ASP A 147 9.74 4.94 -16.40
N ALA A 148 9.71 5.67 -15.28
CA ALA A 148 10.56 6.85 -15.09
C ALA A 148 12.06 6.50 -15.11
N ILE A 149 12.45 5.33 -14.60
CA ILE A 149 13.84 4.85 -14.68
C ILE A 149 14.22 4.52 -16.12
N ALA A 150 13.35 3.82 -16.86
CA ALA A 150 13.58 3.50 -18.26
C ALA A 150 13.74 4.76 -19.14
N GLU A 151 13.07 5.85 -18.77
CA GLU A 151 13.19 7.17 -19.41
C GLU A 151 14.38 8.00 -18.91
N GLY A 152 15.17 7.50 -17.96
CA GLY A 152 16.32 8.21 -17.39
C GLY A 152 15.97 9.40 -16.51
N LYS A 153 14.73 9.46 -15.98
CA LYS A 153 14.24 10.56 -15.14
C LYS A 153 14.64 10.44 -13.67
N VAL A 154 15.08 9.26 -13.23
CA VAL A 154 15.42 8.99 -11.83
C VAL A 154 16.95 9.02 -11.67
N PRO A 155 17.50 9.98 -10.91
CA PRO A 155 18.94 10.11 -10.73
C PRO A 155 19.57 8.83 -10.20
N ARG A 156 20.67 8.40 -10.82
CA ARG A 156 21.53 7.28 -10.38
C ARG A 156 20.85 5.89 -10.38
N ALA A 157 19.60 5.79 -10.79
CA ALA A 157 18.91 4.54 -10.98
C ALA A 157 19.06 4.07 -12.44
N THR A 158 19.28 2.78 -12.61
CA THR A 158 19.34 2.11 -13.92
C THR A 158 18.30 0.99 -14.03
N SER A 159 17.75 0.54 -12.92
CA SER A 159 16.66 -0.45 -12.87
C SER A 159 15.74 -0.21 -11.68
N ILE A 160 14.49 -0.67 -11.77
CA ILE A 160 13.59 -0.73 -10.61
C ILE A 160 14.19 -1.53 -9.45
N ARG A 161 15.09 -2.48 -9.75
CA ARG A 161 15.85 -3.25 -8.75
C ARG A 161 16.67 -2.37 -7.80
N ASP A 162 17.05 -1.17 -8.20
CA ASP A 162 17.76 -0.21 -7.34
C ASP A 162 16.90 0.25 -6.14
N PHE A 163 15.59 -0.04 -6.16
CA PHE A 163 14.61 0.28 -5.12
C PHE A 163 14.12 -0.94 -4.35
N TYR A 164 14.71 -2.12 -4.59
CA TYR A 164 14.38 -3.38 -3.94
C TYR A 164 15.59 -3.97 -3.22
N GLU A 165 15.35 -4.62 -2.09
CA GLU A 165 16.36 -5.39 -1.36
C GLU A 165 16.45 -6.83 -1.92
N ASP A 166 15.30 -7.39 -2.30
CA ASP A 166 15.19 -8.72 -2.89
C ASP A 166 14.16 -8.75 -4.03
N ASP A 167 13.53 -9.90 -4.28
CA ASP A 167 12.54 -10.06 -5.35
C ASP A 167 11.17 -9.44 -5.04
N ILE A 168 10.89 -8.98 -3.81
CA ILE A 168 9.55 -8.53 -3.43
C ILE A 168 9.54 -7.37 -2.44
N HIS A 169 10.55 -7.26 -1.60
CA HIS A 169 10.67 -6.25 -0.57
C HIS A 169 11.44 -5.04 -1.10
N PRO A 170 10.85 -3.82 -1.02
CA PRO A 170 11.57 -2.59 -1.27
C PRO A 170 12.76 -2.42 -0.32
N ASN A 171 13.77 -1.69 -0.76
CA ASN A 171 14.81 -1.17 0.14
C ASN A 171 14.39 0.21 0.70
N LEU A 172 15.30 0.92 1.36
CA LEU A 172 14.99 2.22 1.99
C LEU A 172 14.33 3.25 1.04
N PRO A 173 14.91 3.62 -0.12
CA PRO A 173 14.26 4.55 -1.04
C PRO A 173 12.96 4.01 -1.64
N GLY A 174 12.84 2.69 -1.86
CA GLY A 174 11.59 2.08 -2.31
C GLY A 174 10.47 2.20 -1.28
N TYR A 175 10.74 1.90 0.00
CA TYR A 175 9.77 2.11 1.08
C TYR A 175 9.42 3.59 1.27
N TYR A 176 10.39 4.49 1.14
CA TYR A 176 10.14 5.93 1.18
C TYR A 176 9.12 6.34 0.10
N TYR A 177 9.28 5.85 -1.12
CA TYR A 177 8.34 6.12 -2.20
C TYR A 177 6.92 5.64 -1.89
N VAL A 178 6.78 4.41 -1.39
CA VAL A 178 5.49 3.85 -0.95
C VAL A 178 4.84 4.69 0.15
N VAL A 179 5.62 5.21 1.09
CA VAL A 179 5.13 6.13 2.13
C VAL A 179 4.59 7.42 1.52
N MET A 180 5.24 7.99 0.48
CA MET A 180 4.74 9.20 -0.18
C MET A 180 3.39 8.95 -0.87
N ILE A 181 3.18 7.77 -1.44
CA ILE A 181 1.90 7.37 -2.05
C ILE A 181 0.81 7.23 -0.98
N HIS A 182 1.14 6.58 0.16
CA HIS A 182 0.23 6.48 1.29
C HIS A 182 -0.14 7.86 1.83
N TYR A 183 0.86 8.73 2.06
CA TYR A 183 0.64 10.09 2.54
C TYR A 183 -0.32 10.86 1.62
N ALA A 184 -0.05 10.87 0.32
CA ALA A 184 -0.87 11.57 -0.65
C ALA A 184 -2.30 11.02 -0.71
N THR A 185 -2.46 9.69 -0.63
CA THR A 185 -3.79 9.04 -0.65
C THR A 185 -4.60 9.31 0.62
N LEU A 186 -3.98 9.15 1.79
CA LEU A 186 -4.65 9.27 3.08
C LEU A 186 -5.00 10.72 3.43
N THR A 187 -4.13 11.67 3.08
CA THR A 187 -4.28 13.09 3.48
C THR A 187 -4.87 13.98 2.37
N GLY A 188 -4.79 13.53 1.11
CA GLY A 188 -5.06 14.38 -0.05
C GLY A 188 -4.05 15.53 -0.25
N GLN A 189 -2.97 15.57 0.53
CA GLN A 189 -1.93 16.59 0.44
C GLN A 189 -0.79 16.16 -0.47
N SER A 190 -0.07 17.14 -1.00
CA SER A 190 1.12 16.86 -1.80
C SER A 190 2.28 16.36 -0.91
N PRO A 191 2.93 15.24 -1.26
CA PRO A 191 4.14 14.78 -0.57
C PRO A 191 5.39 15.58 -0.99
N VAL A 192 5.29 16.44 -2.00
CA VAL A 192 6.43 17.23 -2.51
C VAL A 192 6.90 18.22 -1.45
N GLY A 193 8.20 18.16 -1.14
CA GLY A 193 8.84 18.99 -0.12
C GLY A 193 8.80 18.40 1.28
N LEU A 194 8.22 17.21 1.49
CA LEU A 194 8.32 16.51 2.77
C LEU A 194 9.78 16.17 3.13
N PRO A 195 10.08 15.94 4.43
CA PRO A 195 11.40 15.52 4.86
C PRO A 195 11.85 14.22 4.18
N THR A 196 13.15 14.10 3.91
CA THR A 196 13.73 12.86 3.36
C THR A 196 14.09 11.83 4.43
N ARG A 197 13.81 12.15 5.70
CA ARG A 197 14.12 11.33 6.87
C ARG A 197 12.94 11.35 7.83
N PHE A 198 12.53 10.17 8.27
CA PHE A 198 11.41 10.02 9.18
C PHE A 198 11.78 9.26 10.45
N MET A 199 11.00 9.53 11.49
CA MET A 199 11.05 8.78 12.74
C MET A 199 10.26 7.47 12.60
N GLY A 200 10.83 6.38 13.11
CA GLY A 200 10.11 5.14 13.39
C GLY A 200 10.22 4.75 14.87
N LYS A 201 9.57 3.65 15.22
CA LYS A 201 9.48 3.10 16.59
C LYS A 201 10.82 3.00 17.32
N TYR A 202 11.91 2.69 16.61
CA TYR A 202 13.25 2.49 17.18
C TYR A 202 14.21 3.64 16.90
N GLY A 203 13.70 4.79 16.49
CA GLY A 203 14.49 5.97 16.14
C GLY A 203 14.39 6.33 14.65
N PRO A 204 15.19 7.30 14.20
CA PRO A 204 15.12 7.81 12.84
C PRO A 204 15.70 6.81 11.83
N PHE A 205 14.98 6.58 10.73
CA PHE A 205 15.53 5.88 9.56
C PHE A 205 16.71 6.65 8.95
N PRO A 206 17.59 6.00 8.16
CA PRO A 206 18.55 6.73 7.34
C PRO A 206 17.80 7.66 6.36
N PRO A 207 18.37 8.83 6.00
CA PRO A 207 17.74 9.71 5.03
C PRO A 207 17.83 9.13 3.62
N VAL A 208 16.82 9.38 2.80
CA VAL A 208 16.91 9.24 1.34
C VAL A 208 17.63 10.46 0.77
N ASP A 209 18.46 10.26 -0.25
CA ASP A 209 19.14 11.35 -0.95
C ASP A 209 18.14 12.33 -1.54
N LYS A 210 18.44 13.64 -1.44
CA LYS A 210 17.47 14.70 -1.72
C LYS A 210 17.00 14.76 -3.18
N ASP A 211 17.90 14.51 -4.13
CA ASP A 211 17.60 14.49 -5.57
C ASP A 211 16.67 13.32 -5.94
N ILE A 212 16.96 12.12 -5.41
CA ILE A 212 16.09 10.94 -5.57
C ILE A 212 14.75 11.19 -4.87
N ALA A 213 14.77 11.66 -3.61
CA ALA A 213 13.57 11.91 -2.82
C ALA A 213 12.62 12.92 -3.50
N ALA A 214 13.15 13.98 -4.11
CA ALA A 214 12.34 14.95 -4.84
C ALA A 214 11.61 14.32 -6.04
N VAL A 215 12.28 13.44 -6.79
CA VAL A 215 11.65 12.70 -7.90
C VAL A 215 10.60 11.72 -7.37
N LEU A 216 10.91 10.95 -6.32
CA LEU A 216 9.97 10.00 -5.73
C LEU A 216 8.71 10.69 -5.18
N GLN A 217 8.84 11.84 -4.53
CA GLN A 217 7.69 12.62 -4.08
C GLN A 217 6.81 13.08 -5.25
N GLN A 218 7.43 13.55 -6.33
CA GLN A 218 6.71 14.00 -7.52
C GLN A 218 5.99 12.84 -8.20
N LEU A 219 6.65 11.69 -8.40
CA LEU A 219 6.03 10.49 -8.97
C LEU A 219 4.88 9.96 -8.09
N ALA A 220 4.99 10.06 -6.76
CA ALA A 220 3.94 9.63 -5.86
C ALA A 220 2.69 10.51 -5.98
N LEU A 221 2.88 11.83 -6.07
CA LEU A 221 1.80 12.77 -6.33
C LEU A 221 1.09 12.46 -7.65
N GLU A 222 1.85 12.29 -8.73
CA GLU A 222 1.31 11.99 -10.05
C GLU A 222 0.56 10.66 -10.08
N THR A 223 1.09 9.63 -9.41
CA THR A 223 0.44 8.32 -9.30
C THR A 223 -0.95 8.45 -8.70
N VAL A 224 -1.06 9.15 -7.57
CA VAL A 224 -2.35 9.33 -6.89
C VAL A 224 -3.31 10.18 -7.72
N GLN A 225 -2.82 11.26 -8.32
CA GLN A 225 -3.65 12.15 -9.15
C GLN A 225 -4.17 11.46 -10.42
N ASP A 226 -3.33 10.71 -11.11
CA ASP A 226 -3.72 9.99 -12.32
C ASP A 226 -4.69 8.84 -11.99
N PHE A 227 -4.42 8.09 -10.91
CA PHE A 227 -5.32 7.03 -10.46
C PHE A 227 -6.72 7.57 -10.12
N GLN A 228 -6.80 8.69 -9.39
CA GLN A 228 -8.07 9.37 -9.08
C GLN A 228 -8.80 9.88 -10.32
N GLN A 229 -8.09 10.16 -11.41
CA GLN A 229 -8.64 10.56 -12.70
C GLN A 229 -8.98 9.37 -13.62
N GLY A 230 -8.77 8.14 -13.15
CA GLY A 230 -8.96 6.92 -13.96
C GLY A 230 -7.92 6.75 -15.06
N LYS A 231 -6.76 7.40 -14.95
CA LYS A 231 -5.64 7.26 -15.89
C LYS A 231 -4.70 6.16 -15.39
N LEU A 232 -4.42 5.20 -16.27
CA LEU A 232 -3.45 4.14 -16.03
C LEU A 232 -2.16 4.41 -16.85
N PRO A 233 -0.98 4.01 -16.33
CA PRO A 233 0.29 4.09 -17.04
C PRO A 233 0.41 3.10 -18.22
#